data_AF-A0A972GTP2-F1
#
_entry.id   AF-A0A972GTP2-F1
#
_cell.length_a   1.000
_cell.length_b   1.000
_cell.length_c   1.000
_cell.angle_alpha   90.00
_cell.angle_beta   90.00
_cell.angle_gamma   90.00
#
_symmetry.space_group_name_H-M   'P 1'
#
loop_
_entity.id
_entity.type
_entity.pdbx_description
1 polymer ?
#
loop_
_entity_poly.entity_id
_entity_poly.type
_entity_poly.pdbx_seq_one_letter_code
_entity_poly.pdbx_strand_id
1 'polypeptide(L)' 'MTDCQIEKILDTADSYWLDLTFKCFDNGSMIIIDNHTELQVSLHDLKGAAYDFYVKQRIRMIRENLEAKILQSA' A
#
# COMPACT_ATOMS: atom_id res chain seq x y z
N MET A 1 -21.70 -15.23 -25.90
CA MET A 1 -20.92 -13.97 -25.82
C MET A 1 -20.26 -13.77 -27.15
N THR A 2 -20.33 -12.58 -27.72
CA THR A 2 -19.65 -12.27 -29.00
C THR A 2 -18.20 -11.87 -28.73
N ASP A 3 -17.31 -12.07 -29.70
CA ASP A 3 -15.88 -11.75 -29.56
C ASP A 3 -15.66 -10.29 -29.13
N CYS A 4 -16.51 -9.37 -29.60
CA CYS A 4 -16.50 -7.96 -29.21
C CYS A 4 -16.88 -7.72 -27.72
N GLN A 5 -17.64 -8.62 -27.09
CA GLN A 5 -17.91 -8.56 -25.65
C GLN A 5 -16.71 -9.08 -24.84
N ILE A 6 -15.95 -10.04 -25.38
CA ILE A 6 -14.74 -10.57 -24.74
C ILE A 6 -13.64 -9.50 -24.77
N GLU A 7 -13.43 -8.83 -25.91
CA GLU A 7 -12.45 -7.73 -26.03
C GLU A 7 -12.75 -6.57 -25.07
N LYS A 8 -14.01 -6.14 -24.95
CA LYS A 8 -14.38 -5.08 -23.99
C LYS A 8 -14.12 -5.49 -22.54
N ILE A 9 -14.32 -6.75 -22.19
CA ILE A 9 -14.04 -7.25 -20.85
C ILE A 9 -12.52 -7.31 -20.61
N LEU A 10 -11.74 -7.66 -21.62
CA LEU A 10 -10.27 -7.68 -21.57
C LEU A 10 -9.67 -6.28 -21.47
N ASP A 11 -10.18 -5.29 -22.22
CA ASP A 11 -9.78 -3.87 -22.10
C ASP A 11 -10.20 -3.27 -20.75
N THR A 12 -11.33 -3.70 -20.18
CA THR A 12 -11.72 -3.30 -18.82
C THR A 12 -10.87 -4.00 -17.76
N ALA A 13 -10.23 -5.12 -18.13
CA ALA A 13 -9.30 -5.89 -17.32
C ALA A 13 -7.83 -5.52 -17.62
N ASP A 14 -7.57 -4.33 -18.20
CA ASP A 14 -6.34 -3.58 -17.92
C ASP A 14 -6.30 -3.33 -16.40
N SER A 15 -5.90 -4.38 -15.71
CA SER A 15 -5.70 -4.42 -14.28
C SER A 15 -4.63 -3.37 -14.02
N TYR A 16 -5.06 -2.18 -13.61
CA TYR A 16 -4.19 -1.07 -13.30
C TYR A 16 -3.31 -1.52 -12.13
N TRP A 17 -2.14 -2.07 -12.45
CA TRP A 17 -1.13 -2.40 -11.47
C TRP A 17 -0.68 -1.09 -10.86
N LEU A 18 -1.01 -0.88 -9.59
CA LEU A 18 -0.57 0.30 -8.86
C LEU A 18 0.90 0.13 -8.50
N ASP A 19 1.76 0.92 -9.11
CA ASP A 19 3.18 0.98 -8.78
C ASP A 19 3.44 2.02 -7.68
N LEU A 20 3.36 1.56 -6.43
CA LEU A 20 3.49 2.42 -5.25
C LEU A 20 4.75 2.08 -4.44
N THR A 21 5.49 3.10 -4.03
CA THR A 21 6.58 2.99 -3.06
C THR A 21 6.12 3.37 -1.66
N PHE A 22 6.31 2.46 -0.70
CA PHE A 22 6.03 2.69 0.72
C PHE A 22 7.34 2.98 1.47
N LYS A 23 7.57 4.24 1.85
CA LYS A 23 8.72 4.66 2.66
C LYS A 23 8.35 4.63 4.14
N CYS A 24 8.95 3.72 4.89
CA CYS A 24 8.74 3.55 6.32
C CYS A 24 9.83 4.28 7.12
N PHE A 25 9.48 4.91 8.23
CA PHE A 25 10.41 5.65 9.08
C PHE A 25 10.42 5.09 10.51
N ASP A 26 11.56 5.21 11.22
CA ASP A 26 11.75 4.68 12.57
C ASP A 26 10.80 5.30 13.60
N ASN A 27 10.36 6.55 13.37
CA ASN A 27 9.35 7.21 14.20
C ASN A 27 7.93 6.64 14.00
N GLY A 28 7.77 5.63 13.14
CA GLY A 28 6.48 5.04 12.83
C GLY A 28 5.66 5.81 11.79
N SER A 29 6.19 6.87 11.18
CA SER A 29 5.51 7.49 10.04
C SER A 29 5.72 6.67 8.76
N MET A 30 4.87 6.91 7.77
CA MET A 30 4.97 6.30 6.45
C MET A 30 4.56 7.31 5.38
N ILE A 31 5.30 7.33 4.28
CA ILE A 31 4.97 8.09 3.06
C ILE A 31 4.74 7.09 1.93
N ILE A 32 3.68 7.32 1.16
CA ILE A 32 3.33 6.50 0.00
C ILE A 32 3.48 7.36 -1.24
N ILE A 33 4.21 6.87 -2.24
CA ILE A 33 4.50 7.61 -3.48
C ILE A 33 4.01 6.75 -4.65
N ASP A 34 3.27 7.37 -5.56
CA ASP A 34 2.99 6.78 -6.87
C ASP A 34 4.21 6.96 -7.76
N ASN A 35 4.80 5.86 -8.22
CA ASN A 35 6.04 5.86 -9.00
C ASN A 35 5.83 6.40 -10.42
N HIS A 36 4.60 6.48 -10.92
CA HIS A 36 4.30 7.05 -12.23
C HIS A 36 4.18 8.57 -12.19
N THR A 37 3.52 9.11 -11.17
CA THR A 37 3.28 10.55 -11.04
C THR A 37 4.31 11.26 -10.16
N GLU A 38 5.11 10.49 -9.41
CA GLU A 38 6.01 10.97 -8.35
C GLU A 38 5.31 11.75 -7.24
N LEU A 39 3.97 11.69 -7.18
CA LEU A 39 3.18 12.39 -6.18
C LEU A 39 2.94 11.51 -4.96
N GLN A 40 2.79 12.18 -3.81
CA GLN A 40 2.39 11.51 -2.59
C GLN A 40 0.92 11.08 -2.67
N VAL A 41 0.66 9.82 -2.32
CA VAL A 41 -0.69 9.26 -2.25
C VAL A 41 -1.21 9.37 -0.82
N SER A 42 -2.43 9.88 -0.66
CA SER A 42 -3.10 9.89 0.63
C SER A 42 -3.51 8.47 1.03
N LEU A 43 -3.45 8.18 2.33
CA LEU A 43 -3.95 6.90 2.85
C LEU A 43 -5.41 6.66 2.49
N HIS A 44 -6.24 7.72 2.45
CA HIS A 44 -7.65 7.62 2.11
C HIS A 44 -7.90 7.20 0.65
N ASP A 45 -6.90 7.37 -0.20
CA ASP A 45 -6.96 7.01 -1.62
C ASP A 45 -6.47 5.59 -1.87
N LEU A 46 -5.82 4.95 -0.88
CA LEU A 46 -5.42 3.55 -0.99
C LEU A 46 -6.63 2.62 -0.98
N LYS A 47 -6.58 1.61 -1.86
CA LYS A 47 -7.62 0.58 -1.99
C LYS A 47 -7.01 -0.79 -2.20
N GLY A 48 -7.79 -1.82 -1.91
CA GLY A 48 -7.42 -3.22 -2.17
C GLY A 48 -6.07 -3.61 -1.56
N ALA A 49 -5.25 -4.31 -2.35
CA ALA A 49 -3.98 -4.87 -1.89
C ALA A 49 -3.00 -3.82 -1.33
N ALA A 50 -3.01 -2.60 -1.85
CA ALA A 50 -2.15 -1.52 -1.36
C ALA A 50 -2.56 -1.07 0.05
N TYR A 51 -3.87 -0.98 0.32
CA TYR A 51 -4.39 -0.67 1.65
C TYR A 51 -4.11 -1.83 2.63
N ASP A 52 -4.32 -3.07 2.20
CA ASP A 52 -4.01 -4.25 3.01
C ASP A 52 -2.52 -4.32 3.38
N PHE A 53 -1.64 -4.02 2.43
CA PHE A 53 -0.20 -3.93 2.68
C PHE A 53 0.13 -2.85 3.72
N TYR A 54 -0.44 -1.65 3.56
CA TYR A 54 -0.27 -0.55 4.52
C TYR A 54 -0.66 -0.97 5.95
N VAL A 55 -1.83 -1.57 6.12
CA VAL A 55 -2.33 -1.98 7.45
C VAL A 55 -1.40 -3.01 8.08
N LYS A 56 -0.99 -4.03 7.33
CA LYS A 56 -0.06 -5.07 7.83
C LYS A 56 1.28 -4.46 8.25
N GLN A 57 1.82 -3.55 7.44
CA GLN A 57 3.09 -2.91 7.75
C GLN A 57 2.99 -1.97 8.95
N ARG A 58 1.87 -1.24 9.13
CA ARG A 58 1.65 -0.45 10.35
C ARG A 58 1.55 -1.30 11.60
N ILE A 59 0.80 -2.40 11.58
CA ILE A 59 0.69 -3.31 12.72
C ILE A 59 2.07 -3.84 13.10
N ARG A 60 2.88 -4.25 12.12
CA ARG A 60 4.24 -4.72 12.34
C ARG A 60 5.10 -3.66 13.04
N MET A 61 5.14 -2.44 12.51
CA MET A 61 5.95 -1.36 13.09
C MET A 61 5.50 -0.97 14.52
N ILE A 62 4.19 -1.04 14.81
CA ILE A 62 3.68 -0.80 16.17
C ILE A 62 4.19 -1.87 17.13
N ARG A 63 4.15 -3.15 16.72
CA ARG A 63 4.64 -4.26 17.55
C ARG A 63 6.13 -4.15 17.83
N GLU A 64 6.93 -3.89 16.80
CA GLU A 64 8.39 -3.69 16.92
C GLU A 64 8.70 -2.51 17.87
N ASN A 65 7.96 -1.40 17.78
CA ASN A 65 8.13 -0.26 18.68
C ASN A 65 7.77 -0.60 20.13
N LEU A 66 6.70 -1.36 20.34
CA LEU A 66 6.26 -1.78 21.68
C LEU A 66 7.26 -2.73 22.32
N GLU A 67 7.76 -3.72 21.56
CA GLU A 67 8.79 -4.66 22.01
C GLU A 67 10.09 -3.93 22.41
N ALA A 68 10.53 -2.96 21.59
CA ALA A 68 11.69 -2.14 21.90
C ALA A 68 11.53 -1.34 23.20
N LYS A 69 10.34 -0.77 23.44
CA LYS A 69 10.03 -0.03 24.68
C LYS A 69 10.01 -0.94 25.91
N ILE A 70 9.46 -2.14 25.78
CA ILE A 70 9.46 -3.14 26.86
C ILE A 70 10.90 -3.52 27.21
N LEU A 71 11.75 -3.77 26.21
CA LEU A 71 13.16 -4.11 26.43
C LEU A 71 13.96 -2.98 27.09
N GLN A 72 13.67 -1.72 26.76
CA GLN A 72 14.32 -0.55 27.39
C GLN A 72 13.83 -0.27 28.82
N SER A 73 12.66 -0.78 29.19
CA SER A 73 12.04 -0.54 30.51
C SER A 73 12.28 -1.69 31.50
N ALA A 74 12.92 -2.78 31.05
CA ALA A 74 13.24 -3.97 31.84
C ALA A 74 14.70 -3.92 32.32
#